data_AF-A0A2W4MWA9-F1
#
_entry.id   AF-A0A2W4MWA9-F1
#
_cell.length_a   1.000
_cell.length_b   1.000
_cell.length_c   1.000
_cell.angle_alpha   90.00
_cell.angle_beta   90.00
_cell.angle_gamma   90.00
#
_symmetry.space_group_name_H-M   'P 1'
#
loop_
_entity.id
_entity.type
_entity.pdbx_description
1 polymer ?
#
loop_
_entity_poly.entity_id
_entity_poly.type
_entity_poly.pdbx_seq_one_letter_code
_entity_poly.pdbx_strand_id
1 'polypeptide(L)'
;RAGAGIFEAMAQYAPAFGLVGTLIGLINMLRSLEDPASVGRGMAVALLTTLYGAILANLFCLPIAGKLKARSAEEILNRQIMVEGILAIQAGDSPRIVEEKLRAFLPPSAQARAGKQRPGAVLDHELEEA
;
A
#
# COMPACT_ATOMS: atom_id res chain seq x y z
N ARG A 1 5.62 0.93 -8.91
CA ARG A 1 5.79 -0.44 -8.38
C ARG A 1 7.09 -0.64 -7.57
N ALA A 2 8.23 -0.04 -7.96
CA ALA A 2 9.51 -0.23 -7.27
C ALA A 2 9.50 0.09 -5.76
N GLY A 3 8.90 1.22 -5.34
CA GLY A 3 8.91 1.63 -3.93
C GLY A 3 8.25 0.62 -2.97
N ALA A 4 7.14 0.00 -3.36
CA ALA A 4 6.47 -0.98 -2.50
C ALA A 4 7.28 -2.28 -2.38
N GLY A 5 7.92 -2.72 -3.47
CA GLY A 5 8.75 -3.92 -3.48
C GLY A 5 9.96 -3.81 -2.54
N ILE A 6 10.53 -2.61 -2.38
CA ILE A 6 11.64 -2.38 -1.43
C ILE A 6 11.18 -2.62 0.01
N PHE A 7 10.00 -2.11 0.41
CA PHE A 7 9.48 -2.33 1.76
C PHE A 7 9.08 -3.79 2.02
N GLU A 8 8.60 -4.50 1.01
CA GLU A 8 8.34 -5.94 1.12
C GLU A 8 9.61 -6.75 1.29
N ALA A 9 10.64 -6.44 0.51
CA ALA A 9 11.95 -7.07 0.66
C ALA A 9 12.53 -6.78 2.05
N MET A 10 12.46 -5.54 2.53
CA MET A 10 12.89 -5.19 3.89
C MET A 10 12.10 -5.95 4.97
N ALA A 11 10.78 -6.11 4.79
CA ALA A 11 9.96 -6.90 5.70
C ALA A 11 10.39 -8.38 5.72
N GLN A 12 10.80 -8.94 4.58
CA GLN A 12 11.29 -10.32 4.50
C GLN A 12 12.67 -10.48 5.14
N TYR A 13 13.58 -9.51 4.98
CA TYR A 13 14.93 -9.60 5.53
C TYR A 13 15.02 -9.24 7.02
N ALA A 14 14.12 -8.39 7.54
CA ALA A 14 14.18 -7.95 8.94
C ALA A 14 14.14 -9.09 9.99
N PRO A 15 13.29 -10.14 9.86
CA PRO A 15 13.31 -11.29 10.76
C PRO A 15 14.56 -12.14 10.61
N ALA A 16 15.13 -12.22 9.39
CA ALA A 16 16.37 -12.93 9.15
C ALA A 16 17.55 -12.28 9.88
N PHE A 17 17.62 -10.94 9.93
CA PHE A 17 18.59 -10.23 10.78
C PHE A 17 18.34 -10.47 12.29
N GLY A 18 17.08 -10.61 12.71
CA GLY A 18 16.74 -11.01 14.08
C GLY A 18 17.32 -12.39 14.45
N LEU A 19 17.28 -13.34 13.52
CA LEU A 19 17.87 -14.68 13.69
C LEU A 19 19.40 -14.64 13.72
N VAL A 20 20.06 -13.70 13.05
CA VAL A 20 21.51 -13.47 13.23
C VAL A 20 21.80 -12.97 14.66
N GLY A 21 20.92 -12.14 15.23
CA GLY A 21 21.02 -11.68 16.62
C GLY A 21 20.92 -12.82 17.65
N THR A 22 20.11 -13.84 17.39
CA THR A 22 20.04 -15.03 18.28
C THR A 22 21.34 -15.81 18.28
N LEU A 23 22.00 -15.94 17.12
CA LEU A 23 23.32 -16.57 17.01
C LEU A 23 24.36 -15.82 17.84
N ILE A 24 24.36 -14.47 17.78
CA ILE A 24 25.27 -13.65 18.60
C ILE A 24 24.99 -13.85 20.10
N GLY A 25 23.70 -13.88 20.50
CA GLY A 25 23.31 -14.15 21.87
C GLY A 25 23.77 -15.52 22.38
N LEU A 26 23.62 -16.56 21.55
CA LEU A 26 24.08 -17.91 21.85
C LEU A 26 25.61 -18.00 21.98
N ILE A 27 26.35 -17.34 21.08
CA ILE A 27 27.83 -17.27 21.17
C ILE A 27 28.26 -16.63 22.49
N ASN A 28 27.58 -15.56 22.92
CA ASN A 28 27.87 -14.89 24.18
C ASN A 28 27.53 -15.76 25.40
N MET A 29 26.46 -16.55 25.36
CA MET A 29 26.13 -17.50 26.42
C MET A 29 27.20 -18.59 26.56
N LEU A 30 27.60 -19.18 25.43
CA LEU A 30 28.56 -20.29 25.42
C LEU A 30 29.96 -19.85 25.88
N ARG A 31 30.30 -18.56 25.70
CA ARG A 31 31.59 -17.99 26.14
C ARG A 31 31.74 -17.91 27.66
N SER A 32 30.65 -17.85 28.43
CA SER A 32 30.70 -17.65 29.89
C SER A 32 29.70 -18.53 30.63
N LEU A 33 29.64 -19.81 30.26
CA LEU A 33 28.67 -20.76 30.83
C LEU A 33 28.77 -20.92 32.36
N GLU A 34 29.93 -20.61 32.93
CA GLU A 34 30.23 -20.73 34.35
C GLU A 34 29.59 -19.62 35.21
N ASP A 35 29.17 -18.50 34.61
CA ASP A 35 28.49 -17.39 35.30
C ASP A 35 27.01 -17.28 34.86
N PRO A 36 26.05 -17.64 35.74
CA PRO A 36 24.62 -17.51 35.47
C PRO A 36 24.17 -16.09 35.08
N ALA A 37 24.83 -15.05 35.60
CA ALA A 37 24.50 -13.66 35.27
C ALA A 37 24.89 -13.29 33.83
N SER A 38 25.91 -13.92 33.27
CA SER A 38 26.30 -13.75 31.87
C SER A 38 25.31 -14.45 30.91
N VAL A 39 24.79 -15.62 31.29
CA VAL A 39 23.81 -16.38 30.50
C VAL A 39 22.50 -15.58 30.34
N GLY A 40 22.01 -14.98 31.42
CA GLY A 40 20.82 -14.11 31.38
C GLY A 40 20.98 -12.92 30.43
N ARG A 41 22.17 -12.29 30.40
CA ARG A 41 22.46 -11.17 29.49
C ARG A 41 22.49 -11.62 28.02
N GLY A 42 23.11 -12.77 27.73
CA GLY A 42 23.09 -13.36 26.38
C GLY A 42 21.68 -13.69 25.89
N MET A 43 20.82 -14.16 26.79
CA MET A 43 19.42 -14.51 26.48
C MET A 43 18.58 -13.28 26.17
N ALA A 44 18.73 -12.22 26.97
CA ALA A 44 18.03 -10.97 26.75
C ALA A 44 18.33 -10.39 25.36
N VAL A 45 19.59 -10.43 24.92
CA VAL A 45 20.00 -9.94 23.59
C VAL A 45 19.37 -10.77 22.47
N ALA A 46 19.38 -12.12 22.59
CA ALA A 46 18.78 -13.00 21.60
C ALA A 46 17.27 -12.77 21.43
N LEU A 47 16.55 -12.60 22.54
CA LEU A 47 15.11 -12.39 22.52
C LEU A 47 14.75 -10.98 22.02
N LEU A 48 15.47 -9.94 22.46
CA LEU A 48 15.24 -8.57 22.02
C LEU A 48 15.50 -8.39 20.53
N THR A 49 16.56 -8.96 19.99
CA THR A 49 16.86 -8.88 18.54
C THR A 49 15.78 -9.56 17.70
N THR A 50 15.27 -10.70 18.14
CA THR A 50 14.13 -11.38 17.49
C THR A 50 12.86 -10.52 17.55
N LEU A 51 12.58 -9.91 18.71
CA LEU A 51 11.45 -9.01 18.90
C LEU A 51 11.54 -7.80 17.97
N TYR A 52 12.69 -7.13 17.92
CA TYR A 52 12.88 -5.95 17.07
C TYR A 52 12.79 -6.28 15.58
N GLY A 53 13.34 -7.42 15.13
CA GLY A 53 13.21 -7.88 13.75
C GLY A 53 11.75 -8.13 13.36
N ALA A 54 10.98 -8.79 14.23
CA ALA A 54 9.56 -9.07 14.00
C ALA A 54 8.70 -7.80 14.03
N ILE A 55 8.97 -6.86 14.94
CA ILE A 55 8.28 -5.58 15.03
C ILE A 55 8.55 -4.75 13.77
N LEU A 56 9.80 -4.61 13.35
CA LEU A 56 10.15 -3.83 12.16
C LEU A 56 9.46 -4.37 10.90
N ALA A 57 9.48 -5.70 10.72
CA ALA A 57 8.85 -6.36 9.59
C ALA A 57 7.33 -6.16 9.56
N ASN A 58 6.66 -6.56 10.65
CA ASN A 58 5.20 -6.70 10.66
C ASN A 58 4.47 -5.40 10.99
N LEU A 59 5.05 -4.55 11.85
CA LEU A 59 4.40 -3.33 12.31
C LEU A 59 4.70 -2.12 11.42
N PHE A 60 5.85 -2.10 10.75
CA PHE A 60 6.28 -0.94 9.95
C PHE A 60 6.37 -1.26 8.45
N CYS A 61 7.21 -2.22 8.06
CA CYS A 61 7.48 -2.46 6.64
C CYS A 61 6.25 -2.95 5.85
N LEU A 62 5.52 -3.94 6.37
CA LEU A 62 4.32 -4.48 5.72
C LEU A 62 3.18 -3.45 5.54
N PRO A 63 2.76 -2.67 6.55
CA PRO A 63 1.69 -1.70 6.36
C PRO A 63 2.09 -0.56 5.42
N ILE A 64 3.37 -0.14 5.43
CA ILE A 64 3.88 0.86 4.49
C ILE A 64 3.85 0.31 3.05
N ALA A 65 4.31 -0.92 2.84
CA ALA A 65 4.23 -1.60 1.54
C ALA A 65 2.79 -1.71 1.05
N GLY A 66 1.87 -2.16 1.91
CA GLY A 66 0.44 -2.29 1.60
C GLY A 66 -0.19 -0.95 1.21
N LYS A 67 0.08 0.11 1.97
CA LYS A 67 -0.44 1.46 1.67
C LYS A 67 0.07 1.97 0.32
N LEU A 68 1.35 1.73 0.02
CA LEU A 68 1.96 2.16 -1.23
C LEU A 68 1.42 1.36 -2.44
N LYS A 69 1.12 0.06 -2.26
CA LYS A 69 0.42 -0.74 -3.26
C LYS A 69 -0.99 -0.25 -3.52
N ALA A 70 -1.76 0.04 -2.47
CA ALA A 70 -3.12 0.56 -2.61
C ALA A 70 -3.15 1.90 -3.37
N ARG A 71 -2.27 2.84 -3.01
CA ARG A 71 -2.14 4.12 -3.73
C ARG A 71 -1.69 3.93 -5.18
N SER A 72 -0.74 3.04 -5.44
CA SER A 72 -0.31 2.74 -6.79
C SER A 72 -1.43 2.12 -7.63
N ALA A 73 -2.32 1.30 -7.04
CA ALA A 73 -3.46 0.72 -7.75
C ALA A 73 -4.51 1.79 -8.10
N GLU A 74 -4.81 2.70 -7.17
CA GLU A 74 -5.69 3.86 -7.40
C GLU A 74 -5.16 4.74 -8.55
N GLU A 75 -3.86 5.01 -8.57
CA GLU A 75 -3.24 5.82 -9.61
C GLU A 75 -3.22 5.12 -10.98
N ILE A 76 -3.03 3.81 -11.01
CA ILE A 76 -3.13 3.00 -12.25
C ILE A 76 -4.57 3.05 -12.77
N LEU A 77 -5.57 2.88 -11.91
CA LEU A 77 -6.98 2.97 -12.29
C LEU A 77 -7.31 4.32 -12.92
N ASN A 78 -6.90 5.43 -12.28
CA ASN A 78 -7.12 6.77 -12.82
C ASN A 78 -6.45 6.96 -14.19
N ARG A 79 -5.22 6.49 -14.36
CA ARG A 79 -4.53 6.51 -15.67
C ARG A 79 -5.26 5.68 -16.72
N GLN A 80 -5.78 4.52 -16.34
CA GLN A 80 -6.50 3.65 -17.26
C GLN A 80 -7.82 4.27 -17.71
N ILE A 81 -8.56 4.93 -16.81
CA ILE A 81 -9.76 5.70 -17.15
C ILE A 81 -9.43 6.83 -18.14
N MET A 82 -8.34 7.56 -17.92
CA MET A 82 -7.90 8.63 -18.84
C MET A 82 -7.55 8.08 -20.24
N VAL A 83 -6.81 6.97 -20.30
CA VAL A 83 -6.43 6.36 -21.58
C VAL A 83 -7.67 5.87 -22.33
N GLU A 84 -8.58 5.18 -21.66
CA GLU A 84 -9.82 4.69 -22.28
C GLU A 84 -10.69 5.85 -22.78
N GLY A 85 -10.78 6.94 -22.01
CA GLY A 85 -11.50 8.15 -22.42
C GLY A 85 -10.92 8.79 -23.68
N ILE A 86 -9.58 8.89 -23.77
CA ILE A 86 -8.91 9.44 -24.96
C ILE A 86 -9.13 8.53 -26.17
N LEU A 87 -9.03 7.21 -26.01
CA LEU A 87 -9.27 6.25 -27.08
C LEU A 87 -10.71 6.30 -27.60
N ALA A 88 -11.69 6.44 -26.70
CA ALA A 88 -13.10 6.57 -27.07
C ALA A 88 -13.38 7.87 -27.84
N ILE A 89 -12.75 8.98 -27.44
CA ILE A 89 -12.82 10.26 -28.18
C ILE A 89 -12.19 10.13 -29.56
N GLN A 90 -11.02 9.47 -29.65
CA GLN A 90 -10.34 9.23 -30.93
C GLN A 90 -11.16 8.35 -31.89
N ALA A 91 -11.87 7.35 -31.35
CA ALA A 91 -12.76 6.48 -32.12
C ALA A 91 -14.02 7.21 -32.64
N GLY A 92 -14.29 8.43 -32.16
CA GLY A 92 -15.49 9.19 -32.53
C GLY A 92 -16.76 8.68 -31.84
N ASP A 93 -16.63 8.01 -30.70
CA ASP A 93 -17.80 7.58 -29.92
C ASP A 93 -18.63 8.80 -29.49
N SER A 94 -19.96 8.67 -29.54
CA SER A 94 -20.86 9.72 -29.03
C SER A 94 -20.56 9.99 -27.56
N PRO A 95 -20.50 11.27 -27.10
CA PRO A 95 -20.13 11.63 -25.73
C PRO A 95 -20.92 10.87 -24.65
N ARG A 96 -22.17 10.51 -24.95
CA ARG A 96 -23.05 9.74 -24.08
C ARG A 96 -22.59 8.29 -23.89
N ILE A 97 -22.06 7.66 -24.94
CA ILE A 97 -21.50 6.30 -24.88
C ILE A 97 -20.16 6.31 -24.13
N VAL A 98 -19.35 7.35 -24.34
CA VAL A 98 -18.10 7.53 -23.58
C VAL A 98 -18.39 7.67 -22.10
N GLU A 99 -19.41 8.45 -21.72
CA GLU A 99 -19.82 8.59 -20.32
C GLU A 99 -20.28 7.26 -19.71
N GLU A 100 -21.08 6.47 -20.43
CA GLU A 100 -21.51 5.14 -19.97
C GLU A 100 -20.34 4.17 -19.80
N LYS A 101 -19.38 4.15 -20.73
CA LYS A 101 -18.16 3.33 -20.62
C LYS A 101 -17.31 3.74 -19.42
N LEU A 102 -17.10 5.04 -19.20
CA LEU A 102 -16.30 5.55 -18.08
C LEU A 102 -16.99 5.34 -16.73
N ARG A 103 -18.33 5.42 -16.68
CA ARG A 103 -19.12 5.11 -15.47
C ARG A 103 -18.92 3.67 -14.98
N ALA A 104 -18.65 2.73 -15.87
CA ALA A 104 -18.38 1.34 -15.51
C ALA A 104 -17.08 1.17 -14.67
N PHE A 105 -16.13 2.10 -14.77
CA PHE A 105 -14.88 2.07 -13.99
C PHE A 105 -15.02 2.68 -12.58
N LEU A 106 -16.12 3.36 -12.27
CA LEU A 106 -16.38 3.91 -10.94
C LEU A 106 -16.86 2.82 -9.98
N PRO A 107 -16.50 2.86 -8.68
CA PRO A 107 -17.08 1.96 -7.70
C PRO A 107 -18.60 2.19 -7.56
N PRO A 108 -19.41 1.16 -7.23
CA PRO A 108 -20.88 1.26 -7.19
C PRO A 108 -21.42 2.41 -6.32
N SER A 109 -20.72 2.74 -5.23
CA SER A 109 -21.04 3.87 -4.35
C SER A 109 -20.84 5.24 -5.02
N ALA A 110 -19.87 5.37 -5.93
CA ALA A 110 -19.65 6.57 -6.72
C ALA A 110 -20.62 6.66 -7.91
N GLN A 111 -20.98 5.52 -8.53
CA GLN A 111 -21.99 5.45 -9.59
C GLN A 111 -23.36 5.96 -9.11
N ALA A 112 -23.78 5.58 -7.89
CA ALA A 112 -25.04 6.04 -7.29
C ALA A 112 -25.08 7.55 -7.02
N ARG A 113 -23.93 8.18 -6.79
CA ARG A 113 -23.82 9.64 -6.66
C ARG A 113 -23.83 10.34 -8.02
N ALA A 114 -23.11 9.80 -9.00
CA ALA A 114 -23.09 10.31 -10.37
C ALA A 114 -24.49 10.26 -11.02
N GLY A 115 -25.31 9.25 -10.69
CA GLY A 115 -26.70 9.15 -11.15
C GLY A 115 -27.67 10.17 -10.50
N LYS A 116 -27.33 10.73 -9.32
CA LYS A 116 -28.12 11.79 -8.67
C LYS A 116 -27.81 13.18 -9.22
N GLN A 117 -26.60 13.40 -9.73
CA GLN A 117 -26.23 14.63 -10.42
C GLN A 117 -26.83 14.57 -11.84
N ARG A 118 -28.10 14.98 -11.98
CA ARG A 118 -28.73 15.10 -13.31
C ARG A 118 -27.96 16.14 -14.14
N PRO A 119 -27.50 15.82 -15.37
CA PRO A 119 -26.76 16.72 -16.25
C PRO A 119 -27.53 17.96 -16.77
N GLY A 120 -28.64 18.34 -16.14
CA GLY A 120 -29.44 19.52 -16.51
C GLY A 120 -29.23 20.74 -15.61
N ALA A 121 -28.75 20.56 -14.37
CA ALA A 121 -28.76 21.64 -13.38
C ALA A 121 -27.62 22.68 -13.52
N VAL A 122 -26.67 22.47 -14.44
CA VAL A 122 -25.56 23.43 -14.64
C VAL A 122 -25.90 24.48 -15.71
N LEU A 123 -26.77 24.15 -16.68
CA LEU A 123 -27.15 25.09 -17.74
C LEU A 123 -28.30 26.03 -17.31
N ASP A 124 -29.11 25.64 -16.32
CA ASP A 124 -30.22 26.48 -15.84
C ASP A 124 -29.72 27.69 -15.03
N HIS A 125 -28.54 27.61 -14.39
CA HIS A 125 -27.99 28.70 -13.59
C HIS A 125 -27.29 29.80 -14.40
N GLU A 126 -26.91 29.56 -15.65
CA GLU A 126 -26.26 30.58 -16.50
C GLU A 126 -27.24 31.37 -17.38
N LEU A 127 -28.51 30.95 -17.50
CA LEU A 127 -29.51 31.66 -18.31
C LEU A 127 -30.50 32.54 -17.51
N GLU A 128 -30.46 32.53 -16.19
CA GLU A 128 -31.32 33.39 -15.35
C GLU A 128 -30.66 34.75 -15.02
N GLU A 129 -29.38 34.94 -15.37
CA GLU A 129 -28.62 36.19 -15.17
C GLU A 129 -28.26 36.95 -16.47
N ALA A 130 -28.85 36.61 -17.62
CA ALA A 130 -28.69 37.32 -18.90
C ALA A 130 -30.01 37.91 -19.41
#